data_AF-G3YF28-F1
#
_entry.id   AF-G3YF28-F1
#
_cell.length_a   1.000
_cell.length_b   1.000
_cell.length_c   1.000
_cell.angle_alpha   90.00
_cell.angle_beta   90.00
_cell.angle_gamma   90.00
#
_symmetry.space_group_name_H-M   'P 1'
#
loop_
_entity.id
_entity.type
_entity.pdbx_description
1 polymer ?
#
loop_
_entity_poly.entity_id
_entity_poly.type
_entity_poly.pdbx_seq_one_letter_code
_entity_poly.pdbx_strand_id
1 'polypeptide(L)'
;QKQHHTRFQLSHQPLFRNSLLAGVGFLELANAADFAANVWNQIPVPKYAMVFMAIGGPIALLITLVAARDFYLSYTNVQLLLKERRYLRELLDSVTTTTTTTTTTQNTNTNTQAEILLRSRLSVNFRELGTEIVDRILMDALMGFGALLVGTGTIMAIFGANHHVYVASNLLSGYIGNGLAAVFGLVNAIWSGYLVGRFQVCWDTDLEAEVKMYKDPLKLRFRSLQFHALVNGINGLVAGAASMVTATMWYGYVVLVPCIVSLIACNWFWRVRVGYDRPLL
;
A
#
# COMPACT_ATOMS: atom_id res chain seq x y z
N GLN A 1 -58.52 -0.60 11.42
CA GLN A 1 -57.14 -0.79 11.92
C GLN A 1 -56.25 -1.17 10.75
N LYS A 2 -55.36 -0.28 10.29
CA LYS A 2 -54.32 -0.59 9.29
C LYS A 2 -52.97 -0.57 10.00
N GLN A 3 -52.38 -1.74 10.19
CA GLN A 3 -51.02 -1.89 10.72
C GLN A 3 -50.03 -1.41 9.66
N HIS A 4 -49.34 -0.30 9.96
CA HIS A 4 -48.18 0.13 9.18
C HIS A 4 -47.00 -0.79 9.52
N HIS A 5 -46.66 -1.70 8.61
CA HIS A 5 -45.36 -2.36 8.61
C HIS A 5 -44.30 -1.35 8.18
N THR A 6 -43.66 -0.71 9.16
CA THR A 6 -42.46 0.10 8.94
C THR A 6 -41.33 -0.84 8.52
N ARG A 7 -41.10 -0.93 7.21
CA ARG A 7 -40.00 -1.68 6.61
C ARG A 7 -38.72 -0.89 6.87
N PHE A 8 -37.99 -1.22 7.92
CA PHE A 8 -36.66 -0.69 8.16
C PHE A 8 -35.74 -1.14 7.02
N GLN A 9 -35.51 -0.27 6.03
CA GLN A 9 -34.42 -0.45 5.09
C GLN A 9 -33.14 -0.11 5.84
N LEU A 10 -32.23 -1.10 6.00
CA LEU A 10 -30.85 -0.80 6.37
C LEU A 10 -30.31 0.15 5.30
N SER A 11 -30.18 1.42 5.66
CA SER A 11 -29.44 2.40 4.88
C SER A 11 -28.06 1.80 4.59
N HIS A 12 -27.63 1.89 3.34
CA HIS A 12 -26.35 1.40 2.82
C HIS A 12 -25.24 1.58 3.87
N GLN A 13 -24.85 0.51 4.57
CA GLN A 13 -23.70 0.58 5.46
C GLN A 13 -22.48 0.90 4.60
N PRO A 14 -21.73 1.97 4.91
CA PRO A 14 -20.56 2.29 4.12
C PRO A 14 -19.60 1.10 4.21
N LEU A 15 -19.28 0.48 3.07
CA LEU A 15 -18.46 -0.71 3.00
C LEU A 15 -17.02 -0.27 2.75
N PHE A 16 -16.09 -0.66 3.62
CA PHE A 16 -14.67 -0.65 3.26
C PHE A 16 -14.48 -1.67 2.14
N ARG A 17 -14.11 -1.20 0.95
CA ARG A 17 -13.89 -2.06 -0.22
C ARG A 17 -12.41 -2.24 -0.47
N ASN A 18 -11.98 -3.50 -0.65
CA ASN A 18 -10.66 -3.80 -1.17
C ASN A 18 -10.59 -3.38 -2.65
N SER A 19 -10.14 -2.15 -2.87
CA SER A 19 -10.10 -1.51 -4.18
C SER A 19 -8.79 -1.75 -4.94
N LEU A 20 -7.90 -2.63 -4.47
CA LEU A 20 -6.57 -2.82 -5.00
C LEU A 20 -6.58 -3.24 -6.48
N LEU A 21 -6.20 -2.30 -7.35
CA LEU A 21 -6.09 -2.56 -8.78
C LEU A 21 -4.97 -3.55 -9.05
N ALA A 22 -5.21 -4.49 -9.97
CA ALA A 22 -4.19 -5.46 -10.41
C ALA A 22 -2.97 -4.75 -11.02
N GLY A 23 -3.21 -3.61 -11.68
CA GLY A 23 -2.20 -2.75 -12.28
C GLY A 23 -1.14 -2.23 -11.31
N VAL A 24 -1.48 -2.15 -10.02
CA VAL A 24 -0.58 -1.62 -8.99
C VAL A 24 0.67 -2.50 -8.81
N GLY A 25 0.51 -3.83 -8.95
CA GLY A 25 1.64 -4.76 -8.92
C GLY A 25 2.63 -4.60 -10.08
N PHE A 26 2.28 -3.81 -11.11
CA PHE A 26 3.14 -3.53 -12.25
C PHE A 26 3.88 -2.19 -12.15
N LEU A 27 3.74 -1.42 -11.05
CA LEU A 27 4.46 -0.14 -10.92
C LEU A 27 5.99 -0.31 -10.91
N GLU A 28 6.52 -1.35 -10.27
CA GLU A 28 7.96 -1.66 -10.33
C GLU A 28 8.41 -2.06 -11.75
N LEU A 29 7.53 -2.71 -12.51
CA LEU A 29 7.80 -3.00 -13.92
C LEU A 29 7.84 -1.71 -14.75
N ALA A 30 6.95 -0.75 -14.46
CA ALA A 30 6.95 0.57 -15.09
C ALA A 30 8.25 1.32 -14.79
N ASN A 31 8.71 1.24 -13.54
CA ASN A 31 9.96 1.86 -13.12
C ASN A 31 11.16 1.22 -13.85
N ALA A 32 11.19 -0.12 -13.96
CA ALA A 32 12.22 -0.85 -14.70
C ALA A 32 12.15 -0.73 -16.24
N ALA A 33 11.12 -0.06 -16.78
CA ALA A 33 10.99 0.17 -18.22
C ALA A 33 12.01 1.18 -18.76
N ASP A 34 12.73 1.87 -17.87
CA ASP A 34 13.88 2.72 -18.15
C ASP A 34 15.16 1.94 -18.56
N PHE A 35 15.12 0.60 -18.57
CA PHE A 35 16.27 -0.26 -18.93
C PHE A 35 17.06 0.22 -20.13
N ALA A 36 16.38 0.43 -21.25
CA ALA A 36 17.04 0.86 -22.47
C ALA A 36 17.65 2.26 -22.32
N ALA A 37 16.97 3.16 -21.58
CA ALA A 37 17.37 4.55 -21.33
C ALA A 37 18.50 4.71 -20.32
N ASN A 38 18.77 3.70 -19.49
CA ASN A 38 19.91 3.75 -18.56
C ASN A 38 21.11 2.92 -19.08
N VAL A 39 20.89 1.82 -19.79
CA VAL A 39 21.97 0.90 -20.23
C VAL A 39 22.52 1.24 -21.61
N TRP A 40 21.65 1.66 -22.54
CA TRP A 40 22.01 1.85 -23.95
C TRP A 40 21.87 3.29 -24.43
N ASN A 41 21.71 4.22 -23.50
CA ASN A 41 21.63 5.63 -23.79
C ASN A 41 23.02 6.17 -24.10
N GLN A 42 23.33 6.23 -25.38
CA GLN A 42 24.55 6.79 -25.95
C GLN A 42 24.11 7.81 -27.01
N ILE A 43 24.96 8.79 -27.33
CA ILE A 43 24.65 9.78 -28.37
C ILE A 43 25.45 9.42 -29.64
N PRO A 44 24.80 9.15 -30.79
CA PRO A 44 23.36 8.99 -30.99
C PRO A 44 22.82 7.63 -30.47
N VAL A 45 21.54 7.59 -30.09
CA VAL A 45 20.93 6.39 -29.50
C VAL A 45 20.89 5.25 -30.53
N PRO A 46 21.33 4.03 -30.16
CA PRO A 46 21.26 2.88 -31.05
C PRO A 46 19.81 2.56 -31.45
N LYS A 47 19.57 2.19 -32.71
CA LYS A 47 18.22 1.91 -33.23
C LYS A 47 17.48 0.83 -32.42
N TYR A 48 18.17 -0.21 -31.97
CA TYR A 48 17.57 -1.26 -31.16
C TYR A 48 17.11 -0.74 -29.79
N ALA A 49 17.90 0.13 -29.15
CA ALA A 49 17.57 0.73 -27.87
C ALA A 49 16.37 1.69 -28.00
N MET A 50 16.33 2.45 -29.11
CA MET A 50 15.21 3.33 -29.44
C MET A 50 13.87 2.58 -29.53
N VAL A 51 13.85 1.37 -30.09
CA VAL A 51 12.64 0.53 -30.15
C VAL A 51 12.15 0.16 -28.74
N PHE A 52 13.06 -0.26 -27.86
CA PHE A 52 12.70 -0.58 -26.48
C PHE A 52 12.23 0.64 -25.69
N MET A 53 12.91 1.78 -25.83
CA MET A 53 12.50 3.05 -25.21
C MET A 53 11.12 3.51 -25.70
N ALA A 54 10.84 3.37 -27.00
CA ALA A 54 9.56 3.74 -27.60
C ALA A 54 8.38 2.88 -27.12
N ILE A 55 8.66 1.70 -26.57
CA ILE A 55 7.65 0.83 -25.94
C ILE A 55 7.58 1.11 -24.43
N GLY A 56 8.72 1.11 -23.75
CA GLY A 56 8.82 1.26 -22.30
C GLY A 56 8.34 2.62 -21.79
N GLY A 57 8.73 3.71 -22.45
CA GLY A 57 8.34 5.07 -22.07
C GLY A 57 6.82 5.28 -22.05
N PRO A 58 6.10 4.98 -23.15
CA PRO A 58 4.64 5.05 -23.16
C PRO A 58 3.95 4.12 -22.16
N ILE A 59 4.45 2.89 -21.97
CA ILE A 59 3.90 1.98 -20.96
C ILE A 59 4.04 2.58 -19.56
N ALA A 60 5.19 3.15 -19.23
CA ALA A 60 5.41 3.82 -17.93
C ALA A 60 4.42 4.97 -17.72
N LEU A 61 4.19 5.81 -18.74
CA LEU A 61 3.20 6.88 -18.69
C LEU A 61 1.76 6.37 -18.53
N LEU A 62 1.40 5.27 -19.19
CA LEU A 62 0.08 4.66 -19.04
C LEU A 62 -0.11 4.10 -17.61
N ILE A 63 0.93 3.54 -17.02
CA ILE A 63 0.89 3.03 -15.64
C ILE A 63 0.72 4.17 -14.63
N THR A 64 1.25 5.37 -14.89
CA THR A 64 0.95 6.56 -14.06
C THR A 64 -0.55 6.86 -13.98
N LEU A 65 -1.30 6.68 -15.08
CA LEU A 65 -2.76 6.88 -15.06
C LEU A 65 -3.46 5.84 -14.18
N VAL A 66 -2.97 4.60 -14.19
CA VAL A 66 -3.49 3.52 -13.32
C VAL A 66 -3.17 3.83 -11.86
N ALA A 67 -1.95 4.27 -11.56
CA ALA A 67 -1.54 4.68 -10.22
C ALA A 67 -2.37 5.86 -9.70
N ALA A 68 -2.61 6.88 -10.52
CA ALA A 68 -3.47 8.01 -10.16
C ALA A 68 -4.90 7.58 -9.82
N ARG A 69 -5.42 6.57 -10.52
CA ARG A 69 -6.74 6.00 -10.24
C ARG A 69 -6.76 5.19 -8.94
N ASP A 70 -5.76 4.34 -8.68
CA ASP A 70 -5.68 3.60 -7.40
C ASP A 70 -5.50 4.57 -6.23
N PHE A 71 -4.67 5.60 -6.39
CA PHE A 71 -4.49 6.67 -5.41
C PHE A 71 -5.81 7.33 -5.02
N TYR A 72 -6.65 7.67 -6.00
CA TYR A 72 -7.96 8.28 -5.73
C TYR A 72 -8.90 7.34 -4.95
N LEU A 73 -8.91 6.05 -5.30
CA LEU A 73 -9.72 5.05 -4.61
C LEU A 73 -9.22 4.81 -3.19
N SER A 74 -7.91 4.70 -3.01
CA SER A 74 -7.25 4.54 -1.72
C SER A 74 -7.45 5.76 -0.82
N TYR A 75 -7.39 6.97 -1.38
CA TYR A 75 -7.70 8.21 -0.66
C TYR A 75 -9.14 8.23 -0.13
N THR A 76 -10.10 7.74 -0.93
CA THR A 76 -11.50 7.64 -0.49
C THR A 76 -11.65 6.65 0.68
N ASN A 77 -10.96 5.52 0.63
CA ASN A 77 -10.91 4.55 1.72
C ASN A 77 -10.29 5.15 2.99
N VAL A 78 -9.20 5.89 2.87
CA VAL A 78 -8.56 6.60 4.00
C VAL A 78 -9.52 7.60 4.64
N GLN A 79 -10.26 8.37 3.84
CA GLN A 79 -11.26 9.30 4.36
C GLN A 79 -12.38 8.59 5.13
N LEU A 80 -12.81 7.41 4.67
CA LEU A 80 -13.78 6.58 5.39
C LEU A 80 -13.21 6.06 6.71
N LEU A 81 -11.98 5.55 6.71
CA LEU A 81 -11.31 5.06 7.92
C LEU A 81 -11.07 6.18 8.95
N LEU A 82 -10.75 7.40 8.49
CA LEU A 82 -10.62 8.56 9.37
C LEU A 82 -11.95 8.99 9.99
N LYS A 83 -13.07 8.86 9.26
CA LYS A 83 -14.42 9.08 9.80
C LYS A 83 -14.77 8.03 10.85
N GLU A 84 -14.57 6.74 10.55
CA GLU A 84 -14.77 5.64 11.52
C GLU A 84 -13.92 5.87 12.78
N ARG A 85 -12.66 6.29 12.62
CA ARG A 85 -11.76 6.57 13.75
C ARG A 85 -12.28 7.68 14.67
N ARG A 86 -12.81 8.76 14.10
CA ARG A 86 -13.38 9.87 14.88
C ARG A 86 -14.61 9.40 15.64
N TYR A 87 -15.51 8.71 14.95
CA TYR A 87 -16.71 8.13 15.56
C TYR A 87 -16.37 7.17 16.72
N LEU A 88 -15.43 6.24 16.52
CA LEU A 88 -15.01 5.31 17.57
C LEU A 88 -14.37 6.01 18.78
N ARG A 89 -13.66 7.12 18.57
CA ARG A 89 -13.12 7.93 19.68
C ARG A 89 -14.22 8.64 20.45
N GLU A 90 -15.18 9.24 19.75
CA GLU A 90 -16.33 9.90 20.38
C GLU A 90 -17.16 8.91 21.23
N LEU A 91 -17.36 7.68 20.73
CA LEU A 91 -18.01 6.62 21.53
C LEU A 91 -17.18 6.21 22.74
N LEU A 92 -15.86 6.05 22.57
CA LEU A 92 -14.98 5.67 23.67
C LEU A 92 -15.01 6.75 24.78
N ASP A 93 -14.87 8.02 24.41
CA ASP A 93 -14.90 9.14 25.34
C ASP A 93 -16.25 9.22 26.08
N SER A 94 -17.36 8.93 25.39
CA SER A 94 -18.69 8.89 26.01
C SER A 94 -18.84 7.76 27.04
N VAL A 95 -18.31 6.57 26.75
CA VAL A 95 -18.33 5.40 27.65
C VAL A 95 -17.41 5.62 28.86
N THR A 96 -16.21 6.17 28.63
CA THR A 96 -15.25 6.47 29.69
C THR A 96 -15.76 7.58 30.64
N THR A 97 -16.40 8.62 30.10
CA THR A 97 -16.99 9.71 30.90
C THR A 97 -18.12 9.19 31.79
N THR A 98 -19.02 8.37 31.24
CA THR A 98 -20.14 7.76 32.00
C THR A 98 -19.66 6.84 33.13
N THR A 99 -18.52 6.16 32.92
CA THR A 99 -17.91 5.27 33.91
C THR A 99 -17.30 6.05 35.09
N THR A 100 -16.86 7.29 34.87
CA THR A 100 -16.19 8.10 35.90
C THR A 100 -17.20 8.74 36.87
N THR A 101 -18.45 8.96 36.43
CA THR A 101 -19.50 9.63 37.23
C THR A 101 -20.33 8.68 38.08
N THR A 102 -20.25 7.36 37.87
CA THR A 102 -21.18 6.38 38.47
C THR A 102 -20.45 5.30 39.29
N THR A 103 -19.96 5.68 40.48
CA THR A 103 -19.42 4.78 41.51
C THR A 103 -20.53 3.99 42.23
N THR A 104 -21.38 3.25 41.50
CA THR A 104 -22.43 2.42 42.12
C THR A 104 -22.67 1.09 41.38
N THR A 105 -21.79 0.14 41.66
CA THR A 105 -22.02 -1.27 42.04
C THR A 105 -22.82 -2.28 41.17
N GLN A 106 -23.35 -2.01 39.97
CA GLN A 106 -24.00 -3.10 39.19
C GLN A 106 -23.77 -3.19 37.67
N ASN A 107 -23.23 -2.16 37.00
CA ASN A 107 -23.03 -2.15 35.53
C ASN A 107 -21.55 -2.18 35.08
N THR A 108 -20.62 -2.57 35.95
CA THR A 108 -19.18 -2.51 35.67
C THR A 108 -18.75 -3.44 34.53
N ASN A 109 -19.26 -4.68 34.49
CA ASN A 109 -18.77 -5.69 33.53
C ASN A 109 -19.13 -5.36 32.07
N THR A 110 -20.32 -4.80 31.81
CA THR A 110 -20.78 -4.46 30.44
C THR A 110 -20.04 -3.23 29.89
N ASN A 111 -19.76 -2.23 30.73
CA ASN A 111 -19.01 -1.05 30.33
C ASN A 111 -17.54 -1.40 30.04
N THR A 112 -16.93 -2.28 30.84
CA THR A 112 -15.55 -2.75 30.60
C THR A 112 -15.43 -3.54 29.30
N GLN A 113 -16.39 -4.41 28.97
CA GLN A 113 -16.39 -5.15 27.70
C GLN A 113 -16.58 -4.22 26.48
N ALA A 114 -17.47 -3.23 26.57
CA ALA A 114 -17.67 -2.24 25.51
C ALA A 114 -16.40 -1.40 25.27
N GLU A 115 -15.71 -0.99 26.34
CA GLU A 115 -14.45 -0.25 26.25
C GLU A 115 -13.34 -1.09 25.57
N ILE A 116 -13.17 -2.35 25.97
CA ILE A 116 -12.20 -3.27 25.37
C ILE A 116 -12.48 -3.46 23.88
N LEU A 117 -13.75 -3.62 23.50
CA LEU A 117 -14.15 -3.78 22.10
C LEU A 117 -13.85 -2.51 21.28
N LEU A 118 -14.18 -1.32 21.79
CA LEU A 118 -13.89 -0.05 21.13
C LEU A 118 -12.38 0.19 20.95
N ARG A 119 -11.57 -0.09 21.99
CA ARG A 119 -10.10 0.00 21.92
C ARG A 119 -9.53 -0.98 20.89
N SER A 120 -10.05 -2.21 20.84
CA SER A 120 -9.67 -3.21 19.84
C SER A 120 -9.98 -2.74 18.41
N ARG A 121 -11.19 -2.21 18.17
CA ARG A 121 -11.59 -1.64 16.88
C ARG A 121 -10.72 -0.45 16.46
N LEU A 122 -10.38 0.43 17.40
CA LEU A 122 -9.50 1.57 17.13
C LEU A 122 -8.08 1.14 16.75
N SER A 123 -7.58 0.05 17.35
CA SER A 123 -6.29 -0.55 17.00
C SER A 123 -6.31 -1.15 15.59
N VAL A 124 -7.37 -1.88 15.25
CA VAL A 124 -7.58 -2.43 13.89
C VAL A 124 -7.65 -1.29 12.86
N ASN A 125 -8.45 -0.26 13.12
CA ASN A 125 -8.57 0.90 12.24
C ASN A 125 -7.24 1.63 12.07
N PHE A 126 -6.42 1.79 13.12
CA PHE A 126 -5.09 2.40 12.99
C PHE A 126 -4.19 1.64 12.01
N ARG A 127 -4.22 0.30 12.08
CA ARG A 127 -3.45 -0.54 11.18
C ARG A 127 -3.96 -0.48 9.75
N GLU A 128 -5.27 -0.64 9.56
CA GLU A 128 -5.90 -0.56 8.24
C GLU A 128 -5.62 0.80 7.59
N LEU A 129 -5.75 1.88 8.36
CA LEU A 129 -5.43 3.24 7.92
C LEU A 129 -3.96 3.39 7.53
N GLY A 130 -3.04 2.92 8.37
CA GLY A 130 -1.61 3.03 8.07
C GLY A 130 -1.18 2.18 6.88
N THR A 131 -1.76 0.99 6.71
CA THR A 131 -1.51 0.11 5.55
C THR A 131 -2.07 0.74 4.27
N GLU A 132 -3.26 1.32 4.31
CA GLU A 132 -3.84 2.03 3.16
C GLU A 132 -3.03 3.30 2.81
N ILE A 133 -2.50 4.02 3.80
CA ILE A 133 -1.65 5.20 3.58
C ILE A 133 -0.27 4.82 3.02
N VAL A 134 0.43 3.87 3.64
CA VAL A 134 1.82 3.54 3.27
C VAL A 134 1.86 2.62 2.06
N ASP A 135 1.13 1.50 2.10
CA ASP A 135 1.26 0.46 1.08
C ASP A 135 0.43 0.74 -0.16
N ARG A 136 -0.37 1.83 -0.18
CA ARG A 136 -1.18 2.22 -1.33
C ARG A 136 -0.99 3.69 -1.70
N ILE A 137 -1.43 4.64 -0.87
CA ILE A 137 -1.31 6.09 -1.20
C ILE A 137 0.15 6.49 -1.48
N LEU A 138 1.06 6.16 -0.56
CA LEU A 138 2.46 6.56 -0.68
C LEU A 138 3.14 5.86 -1.86
N MET A 139 2.87 4.56 -2.04
CA MET A 139 3.34 3.80 -3.20
C MET A 139 2.87 4.43 -4.50
N ASP A 140 1.56 4.62 -4.67
CA ASP A 140 0.97 5.17 -5.90
C ASP A 140 1.49 6.58 -6.19
N ALA A 141 1.69 7.39 -5.14
CA ALA A 141 2.25 8.72 -5.28
C ALA A 141 3.71 8.69 -5.72
N LEU A 142 4.58 7.99 -4.97
CA LEU A 142 6.02 7.97 -5.23
C LEU A 142 6.35 7.22 -6.50
N MET A 143 5.84 6.01 -6.65
CA MET A 143 6.12 5.16 -7.80
C MET A 143 5.34 5.61 -9.04
N GLY A 144 4.12 6.14 -8.90
CA GLY A 144 3.36 6.68 -10.02
C GLY A 144 3.98 7.96 -10.58
N PHE A 145 4.46 8.84 -9.70
CA PHE A 145 5.26 10.00 -10.08
C PHE A 145 6.63 9.59 -10.64
N GLY A 146 7.28 8.58 -10.05
CA GLY A 146 8.50 7.96 -10.57
C GLY A 146 8.32 7.45 -12.01
N ALA A 147 7.23 6.72 -12.29
CA ALA A 147 6.89 6.23 -13.62
C ALA A 147 6.64 7.39 -14.62
N LEU A 148 6.10 8.52 -14.16
CA LEU A 148 5.92 9.71 -15.00
C LEU A 148 7.28 10.32 -15.39
N LEU A 149 8.19 10.42 -14.43
CA LEU A 149 9.56 10.90 -14.67
C LEU A 149 10.35 9.94 -15.55
N VAL A 150 10.26 8.64 -15.29
CA VAL A 150 10.86 7.58 -16.13
C VAL A 150 10.34 7.65 -17.56
N GLY A 151 9.02 7.69 -17.75
CA GLY A 151 8.41 7.76 -19.08
C GLY A 151 8.79 9.03 -19.84
N THR A 152 8.78 10.17 -19.16
CA THR A 152 9.17 11.48 -19.73
C THR A 152 10.65 11.49 -20.12
N GLY A 153 11.53 11.03 -19.24
CA GLY A 153 12.97 10.91 -19.51
C GLY A 153 13.22 9.98 -20.69
N THR A 154 12.61 8.80 -20.70
CA THR A 154 12.76 7.82 -21.79
C THR A 154 12.35 8.38 -23.15
N ILE A 155 11.24 9.12 -23.24
CA ILE A 155 10.83 9.79 -24.48
C ILE A 155 11.81 10.90 -24.86
N MET A 156 12.28 11.67 -23.88
CA MET A 156 13.29 12.73 -24.08
C MET A 156 14.61 12.16 -24.63
N ALA A 157 15.04 10.98 -24.20
CA ALA A 157 16.23 10.29 -24.71
C ALA A 157 16.13 9.98 -26.22
N ILE A 158 14.95 9.57 -26.70
CA ILE A 158 14.73 9.21 -28.11
C ILE A 158 14.97 10.41 -29.04
N PHE A 159 14.52 11.60 -28.62
CA PHE A 159 14.61 12.83 -29.42
C PHE A 159 15.85 13.67 -29.09
N GLY A 160 16.61 13.30 -28.05
CA GLY A 160 17.73 14.05 -27.51
C GLY A 160 19.05 13.84 -28.24
N ALA A 161 19.20 14.39 -29.44
CA ALA A 161 20.51 14.47 -30.11
C ALA A 161 21.46 15.51 -29.47
N ASN A 162 20.98 16.29 -28.49
CA ASN A 162 21.71 17.34 -27.80
C ASN A 162 22.14 16.87 -26.39
N HIS A 163 23.40 17.14 -26.02
CA HIS A 163 24.00 16.73 -24.74
C HIS A 163 23.18 17.19 -23.52
N HIS A 164 22.59 18.39 -23.54
CA HIS A 164 21.77 18.86 -22.41
C HIS A 164 20.49 18.05 -22.22
N VAL A 165 19.86 17.62 -23.33
CA VAL A 165 18.64 16.81 -23.32
C VAL A 165 18.95 15.40 -22.84
N TYR A 166 20.12 14.86 -23.24
CA TYR A 166 20.64 13.59 -22.73
C TYR A 166 20.86 13.62 -21.21
N VAL A 167 21.53 14.65 -20.68
CA VAL A 167 21.78 14.78 -19.23
C VAL A 167 20.47 14.92 -18.47
N ALA A 168 19.54 15.74 -18.96
CA ALA A 168 18.22 15.91 -18.36
C ALA A 168 17.44 14.60 -18.33
N SER A 169 17.42 13.86 -19.44
CA SER A 169 16.79 12.54 -19.53
C SER A 169 17.36 11.56 -18.52
N ASN A 170 18.69 11.42 -18.47
CA ASN A 170 19.36 10.46 -17.59
C ASN A 170 19.14 10.80 -16.11
N LEU A 171 19.09 12.10 -15.78
CA LEU A 171 18.74 12.56 -14.43
C LEU A 171 17.29 12.20 -14.07
N LEU A 172 16.35 12.44 -15.00
CA LEU A 172 14.93 12.23 -14.77
C LEU A 172 14.58 10.74 -14.63
N SER A 173 15.01 9.91 -15.57
CA SER A 173 14.71 8.47 -15.58
C SER A 173 15.58 7.70 -14.60
N GLY A 174 16.91 7.89 -14.68
CA GLY A 174 17.88 7.05 -13.97
C GLY A 174 18.00 7.38 -12.49
N TYR A 175 17.95 8.65 -12.10
CA TYR A 175 18.21 9.05 -10.71
C TYR A 175 16.96 9.45 -9.94
N ILE A 176 16.17 10.41 -10.46
CA ILE A 176 15.02 10.94 -9.72
C ILE A 176 13.88 9.91 -9.71
N GLY A 177 13.53 9.34 -10.87
CA GLY A 177 12.51 8.30 -10.97
C GLY A 177 12.80 7.11 -10.06
N ASN A 178 13.98 6.50 -10.22
CA ASN A 178 14.42 5.37 -9.41
C ASN A 178 14.63 5.71 -7.93
N GLY A 179 15.06 6.93 -7.61
CA GLY A 179 15.19 7.40 -6.24
C GLY A 179 13.86 7.40 -5.48
N LEU A 180 12.75 7.72 -6.16
CA LEU A 180 11.43 7.68 -5.53
C LEU A 180 11.00 6.24 -5.18
N ALA A 181 11.32 5.26 -6.03
CA ALA A 181 11.11 3.84 -5.74
C ALA A 181 11.97 3.40 -4.53
N ALA A 182 13.21 3.86 -4.44
CA ALA A 182 14.09 3.58 -3.30
C ALA A 182 13.56 4.16 -1.97
N VAL A 183 13.08 5.41 -2.00
CA VAL A 183 12.44 6.06 -0.84
C VAL A 183 11.20 5.30 -0.41
N PHE A 184 10.34 4.91 -1.35
CA PHE A 184 9.17 4.09 -1.06
C PHE A 184 9.56 2.76 -0.40
N GLY A 185 10.52 2.04 -0.98
CA GLY A 185 11.01 0.76 -0.46
C GLY A 185 11.49 0.85 0.99
N LEU A 186 12.21 1.94 1.33
CA LEU A 186 12.65 2.20 2.70
C LEU A 186 11.50 2.45 3.66
N VAL A 187 10.57 3.35 3.29
CA VAL A 187 9.42 3.68 4.15
C VAL A 187 8.51 2.46 4.36
N ASN A 188 8.24 1.70 3.29
CA ASN A 188 7.46 0.47 3.34
C ASN A 188 8.12 -0.57 4.28
N ALA A 189 9.44 -0.71 4.26
CA ALA A 189 10.13 -1.65 5.14
C ALA A 189 10.11 -1.22 6.62
N ILE A 190 10.25 0.07 6.91
CA ILE A 190 10.10 0.60 8.28
C ILE A 190 8.67 0.32 8.78
N TRP A 191 7.66 0.60 7.96
CA TRP A 191 6.26 0.35 8.30
C TRP A 191 5.96 -1.15 8.49
N SER A 192 6.44 -1.98 7.58
CA SER A 192 6.32 -3.45 7.64
C SER A 192 6.99 -4.00 8.91
N GLY A 193 8.20 -3.53 9.24
CA GLY A 193 8.90 -3.90 10.48
C GLY A 193 8.13 -3.47 11.74
N TYR A 194 7.59 -2.25 11.75
CA TYR A 194 6.74 -1.76 12.83
C TYR A 194 5.49 -2.64 13.03
N LEU A 195 4.81 -3.01 11.95
CA LEU A 195 3.65 -3.90 11.99
C LEU A 195 4.02 -5.25 12.58
N VAL A 196 5.07 -5.90 12.06
CA VAL A 196 5.54 -7.21 12.54
C VAL A 196 5.91 -7.18 14.02
N GLY A 197 6.70 -6.19 14.45
CA GLY A 197 7.11 -6.05 15.85
C GLY A 197 5.90 -5.85 16.79
N ARG A 198 4.94 -5.01 16.39
CA ARG A 198 3.72 -4.79 17.19
C ARG A 198 2.88 -6.05 17.31
N PHE A 199 2.82 -6.89 16.27
CA PHE A 199 2.08 -8.15 16.35
C PHE A 199 2.74 -9.17 17.26
N GLN A 200 4.07 -9.22 17.30
CA GLN A 200 4.79 -10.15 18.20
C GLN A 200 4.52 -9.79 19.67
N VAL A 201 4.53 -8.51 20.02
CA VAL A 201 4.22 -8.03 21.38
C VAL A 201 2.77 -8.34 21.79
N CYS A 202 1.79 -8.11 20.92
CA CYS A 202 0.39 -8.46 21.19
C CYS A 202 0.12 -9.98 21.22
N TRP A 203 1.01 -10.80 20.66
CA TRP A 203 0.89 -12.25 20.67
C TRP A 203 1.35 -12.87 21.98
N ASP A 204 2.37 -12.27 22.62
CA ASP A 204 2.91 -12.71 23.91
C ASP A 204 2.00 -12.36 25.10
N THR A 205 1.15 -11.35 24.95
CA THR A 205 0.15 -11.01 25.97
C THR A 205 -1.10 -11.86 25.76
N ASP A 206 -1.18 -12.92 26.55
CA ASP A 206 -2.20 -13.97 26.54
C ASP A 206 -3.64 -13.39 26.55
N LEU A 207 -4.29 -13.40 25.39
CA LEU A 207 -5.71 -13.07 25.26
C LEU A 207 -6.53 -14.26 25.78
N GLU A 208 -7.26 -14.00 26.87
CA GLU A 208 -8.05 -14.92 27.69
C GLU A 208 -8.85 -15.99 26.92
N ALA A 209 -9.12 -17.08 27.64
CA ALA A 209 -9.56 -18.39 27.18
C ALA A 209 -10.85 -18.43 26.33
N GLU A 210 -11.64 -17.37 26.24
CA GLU A 210 -12.93 -17.34 25.53
C GLU A 210 -12.80 -17.24 24.00
N VAL A 211 -11.66 -16.73 23.48
CA VAL A 211 -11.45 -16.53 22.03
C VAL A 211 -10.90 -17.79 21.34
N LYS A 212 -10.64 -18.88 22.09
CA LYS A 212 -9.88 -20.05 21.63
C LYS A 212 -10.52 -20.79 20.44
N MET A 213 -11.85 -20.78 20.33
CA MET A 213 -12.57 -21.45 19.23
C MET A 213 -12.49 -20.68 17.88
N TYR A 214 -12.26 -19.37 17.92
CA TYR A 214 -12.03 -18.55 16.73
C TYR A 214 -10.53 -18.32 16.44
N LYS A 215 -9.62 -18.80 17.32
CA LYS A 215 -8.16 -18.55 17.21
C LYS A 215 -7.56 -19.10 15.92
N ASP A 216 -7.94 -20.28 15.45
CA ASP A 216 -7.23 -20.92 14.32
C ASP A 216 -7.40 -20.23 12.96
N PRO A 217 -8.63 -19.90 12.49
CA PRO A 217 -8.80 -19.18 11.23
C PRO A 217 -8.28 -17.75 11.30
N LEU A 218 -8.38 -17.08 12.45
CA LEU A 218 -7.80 -15.76 12.67
C LEU A 218 -6.27 -15.82 12.68
N LYS A 219 -5.65 -16.80 13.34
CA LYS A 219 -4.20 -17.00 13.42
C LYS A 219 -3.58 -17.25 12.05
N LEU A 220 -4.22 -18.06 11.21
CA LEU A 220 -3.76 -18.28 9.83
C LEU A 220 -3.81 -16.98 9.02
N ARG A 221 -4.86 -16.17 9.16
CA ARG A 221 -4.97 -14.86 8.51
C ARG A 221 -3.94 -13.86 9.01
N PHE A 222 -3.70 -13.80 10.32
CA PHE A 222 -2.70 -12.90 10.90
C PHE A 222 -1.28 -13.27 10.47
N ARG A 223 -0.96 -14.57 10.44
CA ARG A 223 0.33 -15.05 9.94
C ARG A 223 0.49 -14.79 8.44
N SER A 224 -0.60 -14.90 7.68
CA SER A 224 -0.65 -14.53 6.26
C SER A 224 -0.39 -13.02 6.05
N LEU A 225 -0.95 -12.16 6.90
CA LEU A 225 -0.70 -10.70 6.88
C LEU A 225 0.75 -10.38 7.24
N GLN A 226 1.30 -11.01 8.29
CA GLN A 226 2.70 -10.85 8.69
C GLN A 226 3.66 -11.29 7.59
N PHE A 227 3.41 -12.46 7.00
CA PHE A 227 4.21 -12.97 5.90
C PHE A 227 4.16 -12.02 4.69
N HIS A 228 2.96 -11.54 4.34
CA HIS A 228 2.81 -10.56 3.27
C HIS A 228 3.59 -9.26 3.54
N ALA A 229 3.43 -8.67 4.73
CA ALA A 229 4.16 -7.45 5.11
C ALA A 229 5.68 -7.67 5.10
N LEU A 230 6.16 -8.80 5.62
CA LEU A 230 7.59 -9.12 5.63
C LEU A 230 8.15 -9.24 4.20
N VAL A 231 7.49 -10.03 3.35
CA VAL A 231 7.92 -10.22 1.96
C VAL A 231 7.86 -8.90 1.20
N ASN A 232 6.78 -8.12 1.36
CA ASN A 232 6.61 -6.82 0.70
C ASN A 232 7.70 -5.82 1.13
N GLY A 233 8.00 -5.73 2.43
CA GLY A 233 9.03 -4.85 2.96
C GLY A 233 10.45 -5.22 2.51
N ILE A 234 10.83 -6.51 2.57
CA ILE A 234 12.13 -6.98 2.07
C ILE A 234 12.23 -6.70 0.57
N ASN A 235 11.17 -7.03 -0.18
CA ASN A 235 11.17 -6.84 -1.61
C ASN A 235 11.27 -5.36 -1.99
N GLY A 236 10.58 -4.47 -1.28
CA GLY A 236 10.70 -3.03 -1.47
C GLY A 236 12.12 -2.51 -1.21
N LEU A 237 12.81 -2.98 -0.18
CA LEU A 237 14.22 -2.60 0.06
C LEU A 237 15.15 -3.08 -1.05
N VAL A 238 15.03 -4.35 -1.44
CA VAL A 238 15.89 -4.94 -2.47
C VAL A 238 15.61 -4.30 -3.83
N ALA A 239 14.35 -4.12 -4.20
CA ALA A 239 13.94 -3.45 -5.42
C ALA A 239 14.40 -1.99 -5.44
N GLY A 240 14.21 -1.26 -4.33
CA GLY A 240 14.67 0.12 -4.18
C GLY A 240 16.19 0.27 -4.30
N ALA A 241 16.96 -0.60 -3.65
CA ALA A 241 18.42 -0.61 -3.77
C ALA A 241 18.87 -0.97 -5.19
N ALA A 242 18.26 -1.99 -5.80
CA ALA A 242 18.54 -2.41 -7.17
C ALA A 242 18.20 -1.32 -8.19
N SER A 243 17.10 -0.59 -7.98
CA SER A 243 16.66 0.57 -8.77
C SER A 243 17.67 1.73 -8.73
N MET A 244 18.39 1.93 -7.63
CA MET A 244 19.49 2.91 -7.63
C MET A 244 20.71 2.43 -8.42
N VAL A 245 20.97 1.13 -8.43
CA VAL A 245 22.07 0.52 -9.19
C VAL A 245 21.79 0.57 -10.69
N THR A 246 20.52 0.46 -11.11
CA THR A 246 20.14 0.48 -12.54
C THR A 246 20.47 1.77 -13.26
N ALA A 247 20.64 2.89 -12.53
CA ALA A 247 21.09 4.17 -13.08
C ALA A 247 22.48 4.09 -13.71
N THR A 248 23.31 3.13 -13.29
CA THR A 248 24.71 3.01 -13.72
C THR A 248 25.07 1.62 -14.22
N MET A 249 24.40 0.57 -13.74
CA MET A 249 24.80 -0.82 -14.01
C MET A 249 23.61 -1.73 -14.35
N TRP A 250 23.75 -2.45 -15.47
CA TRP A 250 22.70 -3.29 -16.03
C TRP A 250 22.33 -4.50 -15.16
N TYR A 251 23.24 -4.99 -14.30
CA TYR A 251 22.94 -6.13 -13.43
C TYR A 251 21.92 -5.78 -12.33
N GLY A 252 21.67 -4.50 -12.05
CA GLY A 252 20.57 -4.08 -11.18
C GLY A 252 19.22 -4.60 -11.67
N TYR A 253 19.03 -4.65 -12.99
CA TYR A 253 17.81 -5.19 -13.60
C TYR A 253 17.65 -6.69 -13.39
N VAL A 254 18.77 -7.44 -13.36
CA VAL A 254 18.74 -8.88 -13.07
C VAL A 254 18.22 -9.15 -11.65
N VAL A 255 18.53 -8.27 -10.70
CA VAL A 255 18.02 -8.32 -9.32
C VAL A 255 16.57 -7.83 -9.24
N LEU A 256 16.16 -6.86 -10.06
CA LEU A 256 14.78 -6.37 -10.11
C LEU A 256 13.78 -7.39 -10.63
N VAL A 257 14.14 -8.24 -11.60
CA VAL A 257 13.24 -9.25 -12.18
C VAL A 257 12.58 -10.14 -11.12
N PRO A 258 13.31 -10.84 -10.22
CA PRO A 258 12.67 -11.64 -9.17
C PRO A 258 11.86 -10.78 -8.20
N CYS A 259 12.26 -9.53 -7.96
CA CYS A 259 11.50 -8.61 -7.11
C CYS A 259 10.14 -8.23 -7.72
N ILE A 260 10.09 -7.96 -9.03
CA ILE A 260 8.85 -7.67 -9.75
C ILE A 260 7.92 -8.89 -9.73
N VAL A 261 8.46 -10.08 -10.01
CA VAL A 261 7.68 -11.33 -9.95
C VAL A 261 7.11 -11.56 -8.55
N SER A 262 7.92 -11.36 -7.52
CA SER A 262 7.50 -11.46 -6.11
C SER A 262 6.37 -10.49 -5.78
N LEU A 263 6.43 -9.23 -6.25
CA LEU A 263 5.37 -8.24 -6.00
C LEU A 263 4.08 -8.54 -6.73
N ILE A 264 4.16 -9.01 -7.98
CA ILE A 264 2.97 -9.46 -8.71
C ILE A 264 2.32 -10.62 -7.95
N ALA A 265 3.11 -11.58 -7.47
CA ALA A 265 2.61 -12.69 -6.66
C ALA A 265 2.03 -12.23 -5.32
N CYS A 266 2.68 -11.29 -4.63
CA CYS A 266 2.20 -10.70 -3.38
C CYS A 266 0.90 -9.92 -3.58
N ASN A 267 0.77 -9.14 -4.66
CA ASN A 267 -0.47 -8.44 -5.01
C ASN A 267 -1.61 -9.43 -5.30
N TRP A 268 -1.32 -10.49 -6.08
CA TRP A 268 -2.29 -11.54 -6.34
C TRP A 268 -2.71 -12.26 -5.04
N PHE A 269 -1.75 -12.59 -4.18
CA PHE A 269 -2.00 -13.20 -2.87
C PHE A 269 -2.86 -12.31 -1.97
N TRP A 270 -2.58 -11.00 -1.95
CA TRP A 270 -3.39 -10.03 -1.22
C TRP A 270 -4.84 -10.07 -1.70
N ARG A 271 -5.06 -9.96 -3.02
CA ARG A 271 -6.40 -9.95 -3.60
C ARG A 271 -7.21 -11.22 -3.37
N VAL A 272 -6.57 -12.39 -3.44
CA VAL A 272 -7.27 -13.67 -3.34
C VAL A 272 -7.50 -14.11 -1.89
N ARG A 273 -6.56 -13.79 -0.99
CA ARG A 273 -6.53 -14.43 0.33
C ARG A 273 -6.62 -13.47 1.51
N VAL A 274 -6.28 -12.20 1.33
CA VAL A 274 -6.06 -11.26 2.44
C VAL A 274 -7.04 -10.09 2.42
N GLY A 275 -7.28 -9.48 1.27
CA GLY A 275 -8.17 -8.33 1.13
C GLY A 275 -9.62 -8.76 1.26
N TYR A 276 -10.35 -8.11 2.17
CA TYR A 276 -11.76 -8.35 2.43
C TYR A 276 -12.52 -7.04 2.43
N ASP A 277 -13.77 -7.13 1.99
CA ASP A 277 -14.74 -6.06 2.16
C ASP A 277 -15.34 -6.16 3.57
N ARG A 278 -15.45 -5.04 4.28
CA ARG A 278 -16.01 -5.00 5.64
C ARG A 278 -17.05 -3.88 5.79
N PRO A 279 -18.21 -4.13 6.43
CA PRO A 279 -19.13 -3.07 6.80
C PRO A 279 -18.50 -2.17 7.89
N LEU A 280 -18.54 -0.86 7.67
CA LEU A 280 -18.17 0.15 8.67
C LEU A 280 -19.33 0.32 9.67
N LEU A 281 -18.98 0.64 10.92
CA LEU A 281 -19.91 0.90 12.02
C LEU A 281 -20.37 2.36 12.03
#